data_AF-A0A0D0E2M5-F1
#
_entry.id   AF-A0A0D0E2M5-F1
#
_cell.length_a   1.000
_cell.length_b   1.000
_cell.length_c   1.000
_cell.angle_alpha   90.00
_cell.angle_beta   90.00
_cell.angle_gamma   90.00
#
_symmetry.space_group_name_H-M   'P 1'
#
loop_
_entity.id
_entity.type
_entity.pdbx_description
1 polymer ?
#
loop_
_entity_poly.entity_id
_entity_poly.type
_entity_poly.pdbx_seq_one_letter_code
_entity_poly.pdbx_strand_id
1 'polypeptide(L)'
;MENKWSNEQLCENENDNNDLYEKKSMENRCHMKAWKEAERQRVEEEMRQKAEEEEKQKAEVKAQRRVEAEAQVRTEEVVWAQSSVSGPSKGKQPKVAASRAGGGSSPMLWMRGCWGSVQAQMQAARGHAVNVAEEAGGGGDVTAGWEEEGADEEQDNEEDDNEEAEAEEEHDTLGALTEVAVVVTEMHDMATDRRHAAAESHTQTEQMLGILEEIQGCLDPEFALEEPEVGLEEDFKEEEVAEATEEREALKGWSEEEVEVDESM
;
A
#
# COMPACT_ATOMS: atom_id res chain seq x y z
N MET A 1 -73.95 1.24 -33.30
CA MET A 1 -73.06 1.73 -34.37
C MET A 1 -71.75 0.98 -34.19
N GLU A 2 -71.52 -0.02 -35.01
CA GLU A 2 -70.32 -0.85 -34.99
C GLU A 2 -69.26 -0.17 -35.86
N ASN A 3 -68.15 0.24 -35.25
CA ASN A 3 -67.04 0.86 -35.97
C ASN A 3 -66.32 -0.24 -36.75
N LYS A 4 -66.65 -0.38 -38.04
CA LYS A 4 -65.89 -1.18 -39.00
C LYS A 4 -64.54 -0.51 -39.23
N TRP A 5 -63.51 -0.99 -38.54
CA TRP A 5 -62.14 -0.64 -38.86
C TRP A 5 -61.78 -1.32 -40.18
N SER A 6 -61.38 -0.53 -41.18
CA SER A 6 -60.96 -1.01 -42.49
C SER A 6 -59.62 -1.74 -42.39
N ASN A 7 -59.58 -2.97 -42.90
CA ASN A 7 -58.44 -3.90 -42.88
C ASN A 7 -57.15 -3.33 -43.53
N GLU A 8 -57.25 -2.21 -44.25
CA GLU A 8 -56.13 -1.52 -44.91
C GLU A 8 -55.21 -0.75 -43.96
N GLN A 9 -55.64 -0.39 -42.74
CA GLN A 9 -54.79 0.36 -41.80
C GLN A 9 -53.82 -0.50 -40.97
N LEU A 10 -53.86 -1.84 -41.10
CA LEU A 10 -52.94 -2.73 -40.37
C LEU A 10 -51.61 -2.99 -41.11
N CYS A 11 -51.52 -2.71 -42.42
CA CYS A 11 -50.33 -3.05 -43.21
C CYS A 11 -49.24 -1.97 -43.28
N GLU A 12 -49.49 -0.72 -42.87
CA GLU A 12 -48.48 0.35 -42.98
C GLU A 12 -47.55 0.45 -41.75
N ASN A 13 -47.82 -0.25 -40.66
CA ASN A 13 -47.05 -0.14 -39.41
C ASN A 13 -46.04 -1.30 -39.17
N GLU A 14 -45.94 -2.25 -40.10
CA GLU A 14 -45.05 -3.43 -39.91
C GLU A 14 -43.61 -3.18 -40.38
N ASN A 15 -43.35 -2.16 -41.22
CA ASN A 15 -42.00 -1.88 -41.73
C ASN A 15 -41.16 -0.98 -40.83
N ASP A 16 -41.75 -0.09 -40.01
CA ASP A 16 -40.99 0.88 -39.20
C ASP A 16 -40.28 0.23 -37.99
N ASN A 17 -40.71 -0.96 -37.56
CA ASN A 17 -40.09 -1.65 -36.41
C ASN A 17 -38.74 -2.30 -36.74
N ASN A 18 -38.50 -2.65 -38.01
CA ASN A 18 -37.25 -3.33 -38.40
C ASN A 18 -36.05 -2.38 -38.36
N ASP A 19 -36.20 -1.15 -38.85
CA ASP A 19 -35.13 -0.15 -38.86
C ASP A 19 -34.72 0.27 -37.45
N LEU A 20 -35.68 0.34 -36.52
CA LEU A 20 -35.41 0.64 -35.11
C LEU A 20 -34.60 -0.47 -34.44
N TYR A 21 -34.89 -1.73 -34.76
CA TYR A 21 -34.15 -2.89 -34.23
C TYR A 21 -32.71 -2.91 -34.73
N GLU A 22 -32.49 -2.67 -36.03
CA GLU A 22 -31.15 -2.64 -36.62
C GLU A 22 -30.29 -1.52 -36.01
N LYS A 23 -30.87 -0.32 -35.84
CA LYS A 23 -30.19 0.81 -35.19
C LYS A 23 -29.77 0.48 -33.76
N LYS A 24 -30.67 -0.08 -32.94
CA LYS A 24 -30.36 -0.48 -31.55
C LYS A 24 -29.31 -1.59 -31.48
N SER A 25 -29.35 -2.53 -32.41
CA SER A 25 -28.35 -3.61 -32.49
C SER A 25 -26.94 -3.06 -32.79
N MET A 26 -26.84 -2.11 -33.73
CA MET A 26 -25.57 -1.43 -34.00
C MET A 26 -25.07 -0.63 -32.80
N GLU A 27 -25.95 0.12 -32.14
CA GLU A 27 -25.62 0.90 -30.94
C GLU A 27 -25.10 0.00 -29.81
N ASN A 28 -25.77 -1.12 -29.54
CA ASN A 28 -25.34 -2.09 -28.53
C ASN A 28 -23.96 -2.70 -28.88
N ARG A 29 -23.71 -3.00 -30.16
CA ARG A 29 -22.39 -3.46 -30.62
C ARG A 29 -21.30 -2.42 -30.41
N CYS A 30 -21.59 -1.14 -30.62
CA CYS A 30 -20.66 -0.05 -30.36
C CYS A 30 -20.38 0.12 -28.86
N HIS A 31 -21.42 0.10 -28.02
CA HIS A 31 -21.27 0.16 -26.56
C HIS A 31 -20.44 -1.01 -26.01
N MET A 32 -20.70 -2.22 -26.47
CA MET A 32 -19.94 -3.41 -26.05
C MET A 32 -18.46 -3.28 -26.42
N LYS A 33 -18.14 -2.72 -27.59
CA LYS A 33 -16.74 -2.48 -27.99
C LYS A 33 -16.08 -1.43 -27.10
N ALA A 34 -16.74 -0.29 -26.89
CA ALA A 34 -16.23 0.78 -26.04
C ALA A 34 -15.99 0.30 -24.60
N TRP A 35 -16.89 -0.54 -24.07
CA TRP A 35 -16.74 -1.12 -22.73
C TRP A 35 -15.52 -2.06 -22.64
N LYS A 36 -15.32 -2.94 -23.61
CA LYS A 36 -14.14 -3.83 -23.67
C LYS A 36 -12.82 -3.06 -23.83
N GLU A 37 -12.84 -1.94 -24.54
CA GLU A 37 -11.67 -1.07 -24.70
C GLU A 37 -11.35 -0.35 -23.39
N ALA A 38 -12.36 0.19 -22.69
CA ALA A 38 -12.21 0.81 -21.40
C ALA A 38 -11.70 -0.18 -20.33
N GLU A 39 -12.20 -1.42 -20.34
CA GLU A 39 -11.71 -2.49 -19.45
C GLU A 39 -10.23 -2.82 -19.72
N ARG A 40 -9.84 -2.93 -20.99
CA ARG A 40 -8.43 -3.13 -21.37
C ARG A 40 -7.54 -1.99 -20.89
N GLN A 41 -7.97 -0.74 -21.09
CA GLN A 41 -7.21 0.44 -20.64
C GLN A 41 -7.04 0.45 -19.12
N ARG A 42 -8.07 0.10 -18.37
CA ARG A 42 -7.99 -0.01 -16.90
C ARG A 42 -6.94 -1.03 -16.47
N VAL A 43 -6.94 -2.22 -17.07
CA VAL A 43 -5.97 -3.28 -16.74
C VAL A 43 -4.54 -2.87 -17.11
N GLU A 44 -4.36 -2.20 -18.24
CA GLU A 44 -3.05 -1.69 -18.67
C GLU A 44 -2.53 -0.60 -17.71
N GLU A 45 -3.39 0.33 -17.30
CA GLU A 45 -3.05 1.38 -16.33
C GLU A 45 -2.71 0.80 -14.95
N GLU A 46 -3.47 -0.20 -14.49
CA GLU A 46 -3.20 -0.90 -13.23
C GLU A 46 -1.84 -1.61 -13.26
N MET A 47 -1.50 -2.29 -14.37
CA MET A 47 -0.16 -2.88 -14.54
C MET A 47 0.95 -1.83 -14.55
N ARG A 48 0.72 -0.68 -15.18
CA ARG A 48 1.69 0.42 -15.20
C ARG A 48 1.91 1.00 -13.81
N GLN A 49 0.83 1.27 -13.06
CA GLN A 49 0.92 1.77 -11.69
C GLN A 49 1.67 0.79 -10.78
N LYS A 50 1.40 -0.51 -10.91
CA LYS A 50 2.08 -1.54 -10.12
C LYS A 50 3.59 -1.60 -10.42
N ALA A 51 3.99 -1.46 -11.67
CA ALA A 51 5.41 -1.42 -12.05
C ALA A 51 6.11 -0.17 -11.50
N GLU A 52 5.46 0.99 -11.55
CA GLU A 52 5.97 2.24 -10.97
C GLU A 52 6.12 2.15 -9.44
N GLU A 53 5.13 1.57 -8.75
CA GLU A 53 5.21 1.37 -7.30
C GLU A 53 6.34 0.40 -6.91
N GLU A 54 6.54 -0.68 -7.67
CA GLU A 54 7.65 -1.62 -7.45
C GLU A 54 9.01 -0.92 -7.62
N GLU A 55 9.15 -0.04 -8.63
CA GLU A 55 10.36 0.75 -8.83
C GLU A 55 10.60 1.72 -7.67
N LYS A 56 9.54 2.40 -7.19
CA LYS A 56 9.62 3.31 -6.05
C LYS A 56 10.04 2.58 -4.78
N GLN A 57 9.45 1.43 -4.48
CA GLN A 57 9.84 0.60 -3.32
C GLN A 57 11.30 0.15 -3.44
N LYS A 58 11.75 -0.23 -4.63
CA LYS A 58 13.15 -0.62 -4.86
C LYS A 58 14.11 0.56 -4.65
N ALA A 59 13.76 1.76 -5.08
CA ALA A 59 14.54 2.97 -4.86
C ALA A 59 14.62 3.33 -3.37
N GLU A 60 13.51 3.23 -2.64
CA GLU A 60 13.44 3.46 -1.20
C GLU A 60 14.32 2.46 -0.42
N VAL A 61 14.20 1.17 -0.69
CA VAL A 61 15.06 0.13 -0.06
C VAL A 61 16.53 0.39 -0.34
N LYS A 62 16.88 0.85 -1.56
CA LYS A 62 18.25 1.21 -1.90
C LYS A 62 18.73 2.44 -1.13
N ALA A 63 17.88 3.45 -0.95
CA ALA A 63 18.19 4.63 -0.14
C ALA A 63 18.39 4.24 1.34
N GLN A 64 17.50 3.40 1.89
CA GLN A 64 17.60 2.91 3.26
C GLN A 64 18.90 2.14 3.52
N ARG A 65 19.31 1.27 2.59
CA ARG A 65 20.60 0.56 2.68
C ARG A 65 21.81 1.49 2.68
N ARG A 66 21.74 2.62 1.97
CA ARG A 66 22.82 3.63 1.99
C ARG A 66 22.92 4.31 3.35
N VAL A 67 21.78 4.74 3.89
CA VAL A 67 21.72 5.35 5.23
C VAL A 67 22.22 4.38 6.30
N GLU A 68 21.83 3.10 6.23
CA GLU A 68 22.32 2.07 7.16
C GLU A 68 23.83 1.87 7.06
N ALA A 69 24.39 1.81 5.85
CA ALA A 69 25.83 1.69 5.64
C ALA A 69 26.59 2.91 6.19
N GLU A 70 26.08 4.12 5.97
CA GLU A 70 26.66 5.35 6.53
C GLU A 70 26.60 5.38 8.07
N ALA A 71 25.49 4.95 8.65
CA ALA A 71 25.36 4.82 10.10
C ALA A 71 26.38 3.82 10.67
N GLN A 72 26.58 2.67 10.01
CA GLN A 72 27.60 1.69 10.41
C GLN A 72 29.01 2.29 10.38
N VAL A 73 29.38 2.99 9.30
CA VAL A 73 30.69 3.67 9.21
C VAL A 73 30.88 4.66 10.36
N ARG A 74 29.86 5.47 10.69
CA ARG A 74 29.93 6.39 11.83
C ARG A 74 30.11 5.68 13.16
N THR A 75 29.45 4.53 13.37
CA THR A 75 29.64 3.76 14.60
C THR A 75 31.05 3.17 14.71
N GLU A 76 31.64 2.69 13.61
CA GLU A 76 33.02 2.18 13.60
C GLU A 76 34.02 3.30 13.89
N GLU A 77 33.82 4.49 13.33
CA GLU A 77 34.65 5.66 13.58
C GLU A 77 34.61 6.07 15.07
N VAL A 78 33.42 6.09 15.68
CA VAL A 78 33.25 6.37 17.11
C VAL A 78 33.98 5.33 17.98
N VAL A 79 33.84 4.04 17.66
CA VAL A 79 34.55 2.96 18.37
C VAL A 79 36.07 3.11 18.24
N TRP A 80 36.55 3.43 17.04
CA TRP A 80 37.97 3.66 16.78
C TRP A 80 38.51 4.87 17.55
N ALA A 81 37.80 6.00 17.52
CA ALA A 81 38.14 7.20 18.27
C ALA A 81 38.18 6.92 19.78
N GLN A 82 37.20 6.19 20.31
CA GLN A 82 37.13 5.82 21.73
C GLN A 82 38.31 4.92 22.14
N SER A 83 38.71 3.96 21.29
CA SER A 83 39.87 3.11 21.54
C SER A 83 41.19 3.89 21.54
N SER A 84 41.27 4.98 20.77
CA SER A 84 42.45 5.87 20.71
C SER A 84 42.56 6.79 21.93
N VAL A 85 41.42 7.25 22.48
CA VAL A 85 41.35 8.06 23.70
C VAL A 85 41.67 7.23 24.95
N SER A 86 41.31 5.94 24.94
CA SER A 86 41.77 4.95 25.93
C SER A 86 43.25 4.63 25.69
N GLY A 87 44.13 5.60 25.92
CA GLY A 87 45.58 5.41 25.85
C GLY A 87 46.00 4.18 26.67
N PRO A 88 47.07 3.46 26.26
CA PRO A 88 47.49 2.20 26.87
C PRO A 88 47.61 2.38 28.38
N SER A 89 46.63 1.86 29.10
CA SER A 89 46.57 2.08 30.55
C SER A 89 47.83 1.46 31.14
N LYS A 90 48.71 2.31 31.68
CA LYS A 90 49.88 1.91 32.47
C LYS A 90 49.38 1.38 33.82
N GLY A 91 48.57 0.34 33.79
CA GLY A 91 47.93 -0.26 34.95
C GLY A 91 48.43 -1.69 35.10
N LYS A 92 49.42 -1.86 36.00
CA LYS A 92 49.76 -3.07 36.76
C LYS A 92 49.24 -4.39 36.17
N GLN A 93 50.19 -5.23 35.73
CA GLN A 93 49.94 -6.61 35.31
C GLN A 93 48.88 -7.29 36.20
N PRO A 94 47.77 -7.78 35.64
CA PRO A 94 46.84 -8.61 36.39
C PRO A 94 47.59 -9.87 36.80
N LYS A 95 47.78 -10.01 38.11
CA LYS A 95 48.40 -11.19 38.71
C LYS A 95 47.43 -12.35 38.53
N VAL A 96 47.58 -13.07 37.42
CA VAL A 96 46.82 -14.29 37.09
C VAL A 96 47.13 -15.32 38.17
N ALA A 97 46.20 -15.47 39.11
CA ALA A 97 46.16 -16.62 40.00
C ALA A 97 45.66 -17.81 39.17
N ALA A 98 46.56 -18.74 38.90
CA ALA A 98 46.29 -20.00 38.24
C ALA A 98 45.43 -20.90 39.15
N SER A 99 44.11 -20.82 39.03
CA SER A 99 43.20 -21.83 39.57
C SER A 99 42.91 -22.86 38.48
N ARG A 100 43.76 -23.89 38.49
CA ARG A 100 43.65 -25.14 37.77
C ARG A 100 42.51 -25.97 38.38
N ALA A 101 41.36 -26.07 37.71
CA ALA A 101 40.40 -27.16 37.94
C ALA A 101 39.40 -27.30 36.78
N GLY A 102 39.64 -28.30 35.93
CA GLY A 102 38.64 -29.21 35.37
C GLY A 102 37.47 -28.66 34.56
N GLY A 103 37.44 -29.01 33.27
CA GLY A 103 36.19 -29.08 32.48
C GLY A 103 36.29 -28.31 31.17
N GLY A 104 36.77 -28.98 30.12
CA GLY A 104 36.77 -28.43 28.77
C GLY A 104 35.34 -28.18 28.30
N SER A 105 34.98 -26.91 28.12
CA SER A 105 33.84 -26.49 27.32
C SER A 105 34.38 -25.62 26.19
N SER A 106 34.29 -26.14 24.96
CA SER A 106 34.72 -25.48 23.74
C SER A 106 34.10 -24.07 23.62
N PRO A 107 34.91 -23.03 23.35
CA PRO A 107 34.44 -21.64 23.25
C PRO A 107 33.54 -21.34 22.04
N MET A 108 33.37 -22.29 21.11
CA MET A 108 32.51 -22.10 19.94
C MET A 108 31.00 -22.25 20.21
N LEU A 109 30.57 -22.72 21.39
CA LEU A 109 29.15 -23.01 21.64
C LEU A 109 28.33 -21.82 22.18
N TRP A 110 28.96 -20.69 22.56
CA TRP A 110 28.24 -19.56 23.16
C TRP A 110 27.62 -18.58 22.16
N MET A 111 28.03 -18.59 20.88
CA MET A 111 27.45 -17.67 19.89
C MET A 111 26.11 -18.13 19.30
N ARG A 112 25.61 -19.32 19.61
CA ARG A 112 24.34 -19.84 19.05
C ARG A 112 23.12 -19.66 19.97
N GLY A 113 23.28 -19.03 21.13
CA GLY A 113 22.24 -18.92 22.16
C GLY A 113 21.43 -17.61 22.21
N CYS A 114 21.86 -16.53 21.54
CA CYS A 114 21.26 -15.20 21.74
C CYS A 114 20.24 -14.73 20.68
N TRP A 115 19.97 -15.51 19.64
CA TRP A 115 19.02 -15.09 18.58
C TRP A 115 17.60 -15.66 18.74
N GLY A 116 17.34 -16.45 19.78
CA GLY A 116 16.05 -17.11 20.00
C GLY A 116 15.02 -16.35 20.84
N SER A 117 15.38 -15.24 21.50
CA SER A 117 14.51 -14.59 22.48
C SER A 117 13.72 -13.39 21.95
N VAL A 118 14.00 -12.88 20.75
CA VAL A 118 13.27 -11.73 20.20
C VAL A 118 11.94 -12.13 19.54
N GLN A 119 11.74 -13.41 19.20
CA GLN A 119 10.51 -13.84 18.52
C GLN A 119 9.35 -14.18 19.48
N ALA A 120 9.61 -14.39 20.78
CA ALA A 120 8.58 -14.77 21.75
C ALA A 120 7.81 -13.58 22.36
N GLN A 121 8.24 -12.33 22.13
CA GLN A 121 7.60 -11.14 22.70
C GLN A 121 6.60 -10.45 21.75
N MET A 122 6.44 -10.90 20.51
CA MET A 122 5.45 -10.34 19.59
C MET A 122 4.09 -11.06 19.59
N GLN A 123 3.93 -12.17 20.32
CA GLN A 123 2.64 -12.90 20.38
C GLN A 123 1.78 -12.57 21.62
N ALA A 124 2.24 -11.72 22.54
CA ALA A 124 1.50 -11.39 23.77
C ALA A 124 0.64 -10.12 23.70
N ALA A 125 0.53 -9.45 22.54
CA ALA A 125 -0.28 -8.24 22.37
C ALA A 125 -1.53 -8.45 21.48
N ARG A 126 -1.99 -9.70 21.34
CA ARG A 126 -3.19 -10.04 20.55
C ARG A 126 -4.30 -10.54 21.48
N GLY A 127 -4.92 -9.62 22.21
CA GLY A 127 -6.19 -9.94 22.87
C GLY A 127 -6.55 -9.07 24.07
N HIS A 128 -7.03 -7.85 23.84
CA HIS A 128 -8.13 -7.26 24.62
C HIS A 128 -8.55 -5.89 24.07
N ALA A 129 -9.65 -5.86 23.32
CA ALA A 129 -10.53 -4.70 23.18
C ALA A 129 -11.88 -5.30 22.74
N VAL A 130 -12.64 -5.85 23.68
CA VAL A 130 -13.85 -5.22 24.24
C VAL A 130 -14.70 -4.61 23.14
N ASN A 131 -15.68 -5.39 22.68
CA ASN A 131 -16.87 -4.86 22.02
C ASN A 131 -17.56 -3.92 23.02
N VAL A 132 -17.38 -2.61 22.85
CA VAL A 132 -18.31 -1.62 23.40
C VAL A 132 -19.32 -1.34 22.30
N ALA A 133 -20.51 -1.90 22.49
CA ALA A 133 -21.72 -1.40 21.90
C ALA A 133 -22.12 -0.13 22.65
N GLU A 134 -22.28 0.98 21.94
CA GLU A 134 -23.10 2.14 22.31
C GLU A 134 -23.50 2.79 20.97
N GLU A 135 -24.77 2.67 20.58
CA GLU A 135 -25.77 3.75 20.63
C GLU A 135 -25.35 4.98 19.79
N ALA A 136 -25.97 5.16 18.62
CA ALA A 136 -27.17 5.97 18.46
C ALA A 136 -26.90 7.50 18.46
N GLY A 137 -27.02 8.10 17.27
CA GLY A 137 -27.57 9.44 17.11
C GLY A 137 -26.60 10.59 16.84
N GLY A 138 -26.91 11.36 15.79
CA GLY A 138 -26.36 12.69 15.50
C GLY A 138 -25.41 12.68 14.31
N GLY A 139 -25.78 13.05 13.08
CA GLY A 139 -26.78 14.05 12.73
C GLY A 139 -26.26 15.46 13.06
N GLY A 140 -25.12 15.85 12.48
CA GLY A 140 -24.53 17.17 12.65
C GLY A 140 -24.00 17.69 11.31
N ASP A 141 -24.86 18.41 10.60
CA ASP A 141 -24.51 19.26 9.47
C ASP A 141 -23.65 20.42 10.00
N VAL A 142 -22.38 20.49 9.58
CA VAL A 142 -21.47 21.58 9.94
C VAL A 142 -21.10 22.32 8.67
N THR A 143 -21.91 23.32 8.34
CA THR A 143 -21.55 24.42 7.45
C THR A 143 -20.56 25.33 8.19
N ALA A 144 -19.25 25.15 7.96
CA ALA A 144 -18.25 26.13 8.39
C ALA A 144 -17.96 27.08 7.20
N GLY A 145 -18.61 28.26 7.24
CA GLY A 145 -18.22 29.39 6.40
C GLY A 145 -16.93 30.00 6.92
N TRP A 146 -15.95 30.18 6.03
CA TRP A 146 -14.73 30.93 6.29
C TRP A 146 -14.91 32.31 5.67
N GLU A 147 -15.20 33.30 6.51
CA GLU A 147 -14.91 34.70 6.24
C GLU A 147 -13.60 35.00 6.96
N GLU A 148 -12.51 35.20 6.22
CA GLU A 148 -11.27 35.77 6.77
C GLU A 148 -11.23 37.25 6.38
N GLU A 149 -11.64 38.07 7.34
CA GLU A 149 -11.57 39.52 7.34
C GLU A 149 -10.12 39.93 7.66
N GLY A 150 -9.54 40.77 6.80
CA GLY A 150 -8.21 41.30 6.98
C GLY A 150 -8.11 42.25 8.18
N ALA A 151 -6.97 42.18 8.87
CA ALA A 151 -6.52 43.22 9.78
C ALA A 151 -5.03 43.47 9.51
N ASP A 152 -4.81 44.52 8.74
CA ASP A 152 -3.59 45.30 8.61
C ASP A 152 -3.37 46.05 9.94
N GLU A 153 -2.31 45.70 10.67
CA GLU A 153 -1.74 46.59 11.70
C GLU A 153 -0.22 46.59 11.57
N GLU A 154 0.27 47.59 10.85
CA GLU A 154 1.62 48.13 11.01
C GLU A 154 1.82 48.55 12.47
N GLN A 155 2.76 47.92 13.17
CA GLN A 155 3.39 48.49 14.36
C GLN A 155 4.91 48.56 14.16
N ASP A 156 5.34 49.72 13.67
CA ASP A 156 6.52 50.40 14.20
C ASP A 156 6.44 50.41 15.73
N ASN A 157 7.45 49.90 16.44
CA ASN A 157 8.25 50.77 17.30
C ASN A 157 9.44 50.07 18.00
N GLU A 158 10.54 50.83 18.00
CA GLU A 158 11.56 50.95 19.04
C GLU A 158 12.54 49.80 19.29
N GLU A 159 13.72 49.99 18.68
CA GLU A 159 15.03 49.53 19.12
C GLU A 159 15.24 49.76 20.62
N ASP A 160 15.29 48.69 21.40
CA ASP A 160 15.81 48.71 22.77
C ASP A 160 17.06 47.83 22.84
N ASP A 161 18.20 48.52 22.84
CA ASP A 161 19.55 48.00 23.15
C ASP A 161 19.53 47.45 24.59
N ASN A 162 19.24 46.16 24.76
CA ASN A 162 19.35 45.49 26.05
C ASN A 162 20.33 44.31 25.97
N GLU A 163 21.57 44.63 26.36
CA GLU A 163 22.60 43.80 26.99
C GLU A 163 22.53 42.28 26.76
N GLU A 164 23.44 41.85 25.89
CA GLU A 164 24.12 40.54 25.82
C GLU A 164 24.20 39.82 27.19
N ALA A 165 23.17 39.04 27.50
CA ALA A 165 23.26 37.96 28.48
C ALA A 165 23.43 36.66 27.69
N GLU A 166 24.63 36.08 27.75
CA GLU A 166 24.95 34.75 27.21
C GLU A 166 24.02 33.69 27.82
N ALA A 167 22.89 33.46 27.18
CA ALA A 167 22.00 32.33 27.44
C ALA A 167 22.48 31.16 26.56
N GLU A 168 23.48 30.44 27.08
CA GLU A 168 23.93 29.16 26.51
C GLU A 168 22.74 28.19 26.41
N GLU A 169 22.34 27.90 25.16
CA GLU A 169 22.23 26.52 24.66
C GLU A 169 21.24 25.56 25.38
N GLU A 170 19.93 25.82 25.25
CA GLU A 170 18.88 24.79 25.50
C GLU A 170 18.01 24.49 24.25
N HIS A 171 18.41 24.97 23.07
CA HIS A 171 17.64 24.80 21.82
C HIS A 171 17.62 23.35 21.27
N ASP A 172 18.58 22.52 21.66
CA ASP A 172 18.69 21.14 21.16
C ASP A 172 17.55 20.23 21.64
N THR A 173 17.00 20.51 22.82
CA THR A 173 15.93 19.66 23.40
C THR A 173 14.58 19.93 22.76
N LEU A 174 14.26 21.18 22.46
CA LEU A 174 13.01 21.58 21.79
C LEU A 174 13.01 21.18 20.31
N GLY A 175 14.18 21.25 19.64
CA GLY A 175 14.34 20.74 18.29
C GLY A 175 14.03 19.24 18.21
N ALA A 176 14.62 18.43 19.09
CA ALA A 176 14.36 17.00 19.15
C ALA A 176 12.89 16.66 19.46
N LEU A 177 12.23 17.41 20.35
CA LEU A 177 10.81 17.20 20.64
C LEU A 177 9.91 17.55 19.44
N THR A 178 10.28 18.56 18.66
CA THR A 178 9.55 18.94 17.44
C THR A 178 9.66 17.86 16.38
N GLU A 179 10.85 17.31 16.15
CA GLU A 179 11.05 16.19 15.23
C GLU A 179 10.24 14.96 15.63
N VAL A 180 10.23 14.61 16.93
CA VAL A 180 9.41 13.51 17.44
C VAL A 180 7.91 13.79 17.22
N ALA A 181 7.45 15.02 17.45
CA ALA A 181 6.06 15.39 17.21
C ALA A 181 5.67 15.26 15.73
N VAL A 182 6.55 15.64 14.80
CA VAL A 182 6.33 15.48 13.35
C VAL A 182 6.20 14.00 12.99
N VAL A 183 7.14 13.16 13.43
CA VAL A 183 7.11 11.71 13.14
C VAL A 183 5.85 11.05 13.72
N VAL A 184 5.45 11.42 14.95
CA VAL A 184 4.22 10.90 15.57
C VAL A 184 2.97 11.29 14.77
N THR A 185 2.92 12.52 14.27
CA THR A 185 1.80 13.01 13.45
C THR A 185 1.73 12.26 12.11
N GLU A 186 2.86 12.10 11.43
CA GLU A 186 2.95 11.33 10.18
C GLU A 186 2.52 9.86 10.37
N MET A 187 2.96 9.21 11.46
CA MET A 187 2.54 7.85 11.79
C MET A 187 1.03 7.75 12.06
N HIS A 188 0.46 8.78 12.68
CA HIS A 188 -0.97 8.85 12.95
C HIS A 188 -1.78 9.02 11.66
N ASP A 189 -1.33 9.84 10.73
CA ASP A 189 -1.98 10.05 9.44
C ASP A 189 -1.97 8.76 8.61
N MET A 190 -0.82 8.09 8.49
CA MET A 190 -0.75 6.78 7.85
C MET A 190 -1.67 5.73 8.51
N ALA A 191 -1.79 5.75 9.85
CA ALA A 191 -2.69 4.84 10.55
C ALA A 191 -4.17 5.18 10.31
N THR A 192 -4.48 6.44 10.00
CA THR A 192 -5.83 6.90 9.65
C THR A 192 -6.17 6.52 8.22
N ASP A 193 -5.24 6.71 7.27
CA ASP A 193 -5.42 6.30 5.88
C ASP A 193 -5.66 4.79 5.75
N ARG A 194 -4.89 3.97 6.48
CA ARG A 194 -5.12 2.51 6.51
C ARG A 194 -6.48 2.14 7.08
N ARG A 195 -6.98 2.87 8.09
CA ARG A 195 -8.33 2.65 8.63
C ARG A 195 -9.41 3.02 7.62
N HIS A 196 -9.20 4.11 6.87
CA HIS A 196 -10.11 4.53 5.81
C HIS A 196 -10.19 3.49 4.69
N ALA A 197 -9.04 3.05 4.17
CA ALA A 197 -8.96 2.02 3.13
C ALA A 197 -9.63 0.70 3.56
N ALA A 198 -9.47 0.30 4.83
CA ALA A 198 -10.15 -0.88 5.36
C ALA A 198 -11.69 -0.71 5.42
N ALA A 199 -12.19 0.47 5.78
CA ALA A 199 -13.61 0.77 5.82
C ALA A 199 -14.24 0.82 4.40
N GLU A 200 -13.53 1.40 3.42
CA GLU A 200 -13.95 1.40 2.02
C GLU A 200 -14.02 -0.02 1.45
N SER A 201 -13.00 -0.84 1.71
CA SER A 201 -12.98 -2.25 1.29
C SER A 201 -14.17 -3.04 1.87
N HIS A 202 -14.54 -2.78 3.13
CA HIS A 202 -15.71 -3.39 3.74
C HIS A 202 -17.00 -3.02 3.00
N THR A 203 -17.19 -1.72 2.74
CA THR A 203 -18.36 -1.20 2.01
C THR A 203 -18.45 -1.79 0.60
N GLN A 204 -17.32 -1.91 -0.10
CA GLN A 204 -17.26 -2.54 -1.42
C GLN A 204 -17.65 -4.03 -1.38
N THR A 205 -17.20 -4.73 -0.34
CA THR A 205 -17.52 -6.15 -0.14
C THR A 205 -19.01 -6.34 0.15
N GLU A 206 -19.61 -5.48 0.99
CA GLU A 206 -21.05 -5.47 1.26
C GLU A 206 -21.87 -5.19 0.00
N GLN A 207 -21.43 -4.22 -0.82
CA GLN A 207 -22.07 -3.93 -2.09
C GLN A 207 -22.04 -5.15 -3.04
N MET A 208 -20.88 -5.82 -3.14
CA MET A 208 -20.74 -7.03 -3.95
C MET A 208 -21.64 -8.17 -3.43
N LEU A 209 -21.71 -8.36 -2.11
CA LEU A 209 -22.60 -9.36 -1.51
C LEU A 209 -24.08 -9.06 -1.78
N GLY A 210 -24.50 -7.79 -1.71
CA GLY A 210 -25.86 -7.39 -2.06
C GLY A 210 -26.20 -7.67 -3.52
N ILE A 211 -25.28 -7.43 -4.45
CA ILE A 211 -25.46 -7.77 -5.87
C ILE A 211 -25.57 -9.29 -6.06
N LEU A 212 -24.74 -10.08 -5.36
CA LEU A 212 -24.80 -11.54 -5.43
C LEU A 212 -26.12 -12.08 -4.86
N GLU A 213 -26.63 -11.50 -3.78
CA GLU A 213 -27.94 -11.83 -3.20
C GLU A 213 -29.08 -11.47 -4.16
N GLU A 214 -29.02 -10.30 -4.82
CA GLU A 214 -30.00 -9.90 -5.84
C GLU A 214 -30.03 -10.87 -7.03
N ILE A 215 -28.86 -11.27 -7.52
CA ILE A 215 -28.74 -12.27 -8.59
C ILE A 215 -29.31 -13.63 -8.11
N GLN A 216 -28.98 -14.05 -6.90
CA GLN A 216 -29.48 -15.31 -6.34
C GLN A 216 -31.00 -15.30 -6.14
N GLY A 217 -31.59 -14.16 -5.77
CA GLY A 217 -33.04 -13.99 -5.66
C GLY A 217 -33.78 -13.99 -7.01
N CYS A 218 -33.08 -13.64 -8.10
CA CYS A 218 -33.60 -13.71 -9.47
C CYS A 218 -33.46 -15.09 -10.12
N LEU A 219 -32.62 -15.97 -9.57
CA LEU A 219 -32.51 -17.35 -10.03
C LEU A 219 -33.68 -18.15 -9.45
N ASP A 220 -34.51 -18.72 -10.32
CA ASP A 220 -35.61 -19.57 -9.89
C ASP A 220 -35.05 -20.75 -9.06
N PRO A 221 -35.58 -21.04 -7.86
CA PRO A 221 -35.16 -22.17 -7.03
C PRO A 221 -35.30 -23.54 -7.73
N GLU A 222 -36.05 -23.58 -8.83
CA GLU A 222 -36.25 -24.76 -9.66
C GLU A 222 -35.10 -25.03 -10.64
N PHE A 223 -34.18 -24.09 -10.86
CA PHE A 223 -32.85 -24.39 -11.40
C PHE A 223 -32.01 -25.07 -10.31
N ALA A 224 -32.43 -26.26 -9.91
CA ALA A 224 -31.49 -27.22 -9.36
C ALA A 224 -30.38 -27.34 -10.41
N LEU A 225 -29.16 -26.95 -10.04
CA LEU A 225 -27.95 -27.35 -10.75
C LEU A 225 -28.04 -28.87 -10.87
N GLU A 226 -28.54 -29.34 -12.01
CA GLU A 226 -28.53 -30.73 -12.40
C GLU A 226 -27.09 -31.15 -12.17
N GLU A 227 -26.89 -32.03 -11.18
CA GLU A 227 -25.57 -32.46 -10.73
C GLU A 227 -24.77 -32.67 -11.99
N PRO A 228 -23.67 -31.91 -12.22
CA PRO A 228 -22.95 -31.98 -13.47
C PRO A 228 -22.63 -33.45 -13.64
N GLU A 229 -23.33 -34.08 -14.59
CA GLU A 229 -23.25 -35.51 -14.79
C GLU A 229 -21.77 -35.73 -15.00
N VAL A 230 -21.16 -36.45 -14.04
CA VAL A 230 -19.71 -36.64 -13.95
C VAL A 230 -19.31 -37.36 -15.23
N GLY A 231 -19.10 -36.56 -16.27
CA GLY A 231 -18.71 -36.96 -17.58
C GLY A 231 -17.31 -37.47 -17.41
N LEU A 232 -17.23 -38.80 -17.37
CA LEU A 232 -16.12 -39.64 -17.75
C LEU A 232 -14.81 -38.89 -17.90
N GLU A 233 -13.90 -39.20 -16.98
CA GLU A 233 -12.45 -39.30 -17.16
C GLU A 233 -12.11 -39.71 -18.61
N GLU A 234 -12.15 -38.75 -19.53
CA GLU A 234 -11.66 -38.89 -20.88
C GLU A 234 -10.17 -38.59 -20.74
N ASP A 235 -9.36 -39.63 -20.92
CA ASP A 235 -7.90 -39.58 -20.93
C ASP A 235 -7.43 -38.50 -21.93
N PHE A 236 -7.34 -37.25 -21.47
CA PHE A 236 -6.67 -36.20 -22.20
C PHE A 236 -5.21 -36.60 -22.27
N LYS A 237 -4.81 -37.12 -23.45
CA LYS A 237 -3.43 -37.35 -23.82
C LYS A 237 -2.63 -36.09 -23.50
N GLU A 238 -1.78 -36.23 -22.51
CA GLU A 238 -0.74 -35.33 -22.04
C GLU A 238 0.32 -35.09 -23.14
N GLU A 239 -0.06 -34.54 -24.29
CA GLU A 239 0.82 -34.33 -25.45
C GLU A 239 0.72 -32.91 -26.05
N GLU A 240 0.29 -31.91 -25.27
CA GLU A 240 0.24 -30.52 -25.76
C GLU A 240 0.42 -29.47 -24.63
N VAL A 241 1.38 -29.68 -23.73
CA VAL A 241 1.77 -28.67 -22.70
C VAL A 241 3.27 -28.33 -22.79
N ALA A 242 3.98 -28.79 -23.82
CA ALA A 242 5.40 -28.51 -24.01
C ALA A 242 5.69 -27.24 -24.85
N GLU A 243 4.71 -26.67 -25.53
CA GLU A 243 4.93 -25.56 -26.50
C GLU A 243 4.54 -24.17 -25.96
N ALA A 244 4.29 -24.02 -24.65
CA ALA A 244 3.97 -22.72 -24.04
C ALA A 244 5.12 -22.11 -23.23
N THR A 245 6.25 -22.81 -23.11
CA THR A 245 7.43 -22.34 -22.35
C THR A 245 8.52 -21.69 -23.20
N GLU A 246 8.49 -21.82 -24.53
CA GLU A 246 9.54 -21.28 -25.41
C GLU A 246 9.35 -19.77 -25.72
N GLU A 247 8.13 -19.22 -25.64
CA GLU A 247 7.90 -17.79 -25.92
C GLU A 247 8.17 -16.85 -24.72
N ARG A 248 8.51 -17.38 -23.52
CA ARG A 248 8.79 -16.53 -22.33
C ARG A 248 10.25 -16.09 -22.18
N GLU A 249 11.18 -16.55 -23.03
CA GLU A 249 12.58 -16.08 -22.99
C GLU A 249 12.87 -14.87 -23.90
N ALA A 250 11.97 -14.51 -24.83
CA ALA A 250 12.20 -13.40 -25.76
C ALA A 250 11.98 -12.00 -25.16
N LEU A 251 11.38 -11.89 -23.97
CA LEU A 251 11.05 -10.59 -23.35
C LEU A 251 12.11 -10.06 -22.36
N LYS A 252 13.26 -10.72 -22.23
CA LYS A 252 14.33 -10.31 -21.28
C LYS A 252 15.43 -9.42 -21.88
N GLY A 253 15.26 -8.94 -23.12
CA GLY A 253 16.31 -8.26 -23.88
C GLY A 253 16.14 -6.77 -24.16
N TRP A 254 15.15 -6.07 -23.59
CA TRP A 254 14.78 -4.72 -24.07
C TRP A 254 14.90 -3.55 -23.08
N SER A 255 15.67 -3.69 -22.00
CA SER A 255 15.90 -2.58 -21.05
C SER A 255 17.39 -2.34 -20.80
N GLU A 256 18.13 -1.96 -21.83
CA GLU A 256 19.47 -1.39 -21.70
C GLU A 256 19.72 -0.45 -22.89
N GLU A 257 19.05 0.70 -22.89
CA GLU A 257 19.45 1.86 -23.71
C GLU A 257 19.78 3.02 -22.79
N GLU A 258 21.08 3.10 -22.55
CA GLU A 258 21.94 4.17 -22.08
C GLU A 258 21.34 5.60 -22.06
N VAL A 259 21.27 6.17 -20.85
CA VAL A 259 21.21 7.62 -20.63
C VAL A 259 22.66 8.12 -20.50
N GLU A 260 23.20 8.65 -21.60
CA GLU A 260 24.41 9.47 -21.62
C GLU A 260 24.21 10.61 -22.62
N VAL A 261 23.65 11.74 -22.17
CA VAL A 261 23.68 13.05 -22.85
C VAL A 261 23.41 14.11 -21.77
N ASP A 262 24.13 15.19 -21.56
CA ASP A 262 25.45 15.69 -21.96
C ASP A 262 25.65 16.89 -21.01
N GLU A 263 26.78 16.93 -20.30
CA GLU A 263 27.10 17.96 -19.33
C GLU A 263 27.80 19.11 -20.08
N SER A 264 27.06 20.16 -20.43
CA SER A 264 27.63 21.41 -20.97
C SER A 264 26.70 22.61 -20.81
N MET A 265 26.89 23.38 -19.73
CA MET A 265 27.18 24.83 -19.77
C MET A 265 27.46 25.42 -18.38
#